data_AF-A0A7C5JX49-F1
#
_entry.id   AF-A0A7C5JX49-F1
#
_cell.length_a   1.000
_cell.length_b   1.000
_cell.length_c   1.000
_cell.angle_alpha   90.00
_cell.angle_beta   90.00
_cell.angle_gamma   90.00
#
_symmetry.space_group_name_H-M   'P 1'
#
loop_
_entity.id
_entity.type
_entity.pdbx_description
1 polymer ?
#
loop_
_entity_poly.entity_id
_entity_poly.type
_entity_poly.pdbx_seq_one_letter_code
_entity_poly.pdbx_strand_id
1 'polypeptide(L)'
;IIGDAPSSRYEVAMRYVLEDGNVDVLVVIALFQSPALDEGIVEKVGKMQEYEKPIVFVAPGGAYPEKMARRIEKTGVPVFETVEDGVDAVYALVKYGQYLEDTM
;
A
#
# COMPACT_ATOMS: atom_id res chain seq x y z
N ILE A 1 -9.74 1.90 -8.44
CA ILE A 1 -10.43 0.69 -8.96
C ILE A 1 -11.80 0.56 -8.32
N ILE A 2 -12.76 -0.15 -8.92
CA ILE A 2 -14.14 -0.26 -8.41
C ILE A 2 -14.19 -1.18 -7.17
N GLY A 3 -15.19 -0.99 -6.30
CA GLY A 3 -15.29 -1.70 -5.00
C GLY A 3 -15.37 -3.23 -5.07
N ASP A 4 -15.67 -3.82 -6.23
CA ASP A 4 -15.70 -5.27 -6.45
C ASP A 4 -14.36 -5.84 -6.96
N ALA A 5 -13.25 -5.09 -6.81
CA ALA A 5 -11.95 -5.48 -7.35
C ALA A 5 -11.38 -6.75 -6.70
N PRO A 6 -11.10 -7.81 -7.48
CA PRO A 6 -10.30 -8.93 -6.99
C PRO A 6 -8.83 -8.54 -6.89
N SER A 7 -8.03 -9.37 -6.21
CA SER A 7 -6.62 -9.07 -5.95
C SER A 7 -5.81 -8.89 -7.26
N SER A 8 -6.16 -9.61 -8.34
CA SER A 8 -5.58 -9.41 -9.69
C SER A 8 -5.80 -8.01 -10.26
N ARG A 9 -6.91 -7.35 -9.94
CA ARG A 9 -7.15 -5.97 -10.39
C ARG A 9 -6.32 -4.97 -9.60
N TYR A 10 -6.07 -5.23 -8.31
CA TYR A 10 -5.11 -4.47 -7.52
C TYR A 10 -3.70 -4.61 -8.09
N GLU A 11 -3.24 -5.82 -8.39
CA GLU A 11 -1.92 -6.06 -8.99
C GLU A 11 -1.71 -5.26 -10.28
N VAL A 12 -2.66 -5.32 -11.22
CA VAL A 12 -2.58 -4.55 -12.47
C VAL A 12 -2.53 -3.04 -12.19
N ALA A 13 -3.35 -2.54 -11.28
CA ALA A 13 -3.37 -1.11 -10.95
C ALA A 13 -2.07 -0.66 -10.25
N MET A 14 -1.58 -1.42 -9.27
CA MET A 14 -0.32 -1.12 -8.57
C MET A 14 0.85 -1.10 -9.55
N ARG A 15 0.94 -2.08 -10.46
CA ARG A 15 1.98 -2.11 -11.50
C ARG A 15 1.95 -0.87 -12.39
N TYR A 16 0.79 -0.47 -12.91
CA TYR A 16 0.71 0.73 -13.75
C TYR A 16 1.15 2.01 -13.00
N VAL A 17 0.77 2.12 -11.73
CA VAL A 17 1.15 3.28 -10.90
C VAL A 17 2.65 3.28 -10.62
N LEU A 18 3.24 2.11 -10.30
CA LEU A 18 4.66 1.98 -9.99
C LEU A 18 5.56 2.09 -11.23
N GLU A 19 5.08 1.68 -12.41
CA GLU A 19 5.77 1.83 -13.69
C GLU A 19 5.81 3.29 -14.19
N ASP A 20 4.92 4.16 -13.71
CA ASP A 20 4.90 5.57 -14.12
C ASP A 20 6.06 6.35 -13.47
N GLY A 21 6.96 6.90 -14.29
CA GLY A 21 8.10 7.70 -13.85
C GLY A 21 7.74 9.02 -13.15
N ASN A 22 6.47 9.44 -13.18
CA ASN A 22 5.98 10.63 -12.48
C ASN A 22 5.39 10.32 -11.09
N VAL A 23 5.46 9.06 -10.65
CA VAL A 23 4.96 8.61 -9.34
C VAL A 23 6.14 8.19 -8.46
N ASP A 24 6.26 8.82 -7.29
CA ASP A 24 7.34 8.52 -6.35
C ASP A 24 6.90 7.57 -5.21
N VAL A 25 5.61 7.57 -4.84
CA VAL A 25 5.07 6.79 -3.71
C VAL A 25 3.70 6.21 -4.08
N LEU A 26 3.45 4.96 -3.69
CA LEU A 26 2.16 4.29 -3.84
C LEU A 26 1.45 4.17 -2.48
N VAL A 27 0.20 4.63 -2.41
CA VAL A 27 -0.71 4.35 -1.28
C VAL A 27 -1.82 3.42 -1.76
N VAL A 28 -1.92 2.24 -1.14
CA VAL A 28 -2.95 1.24 -1.46
C VAL A 28 -4.01 1.24 -0.38
N ILE A 29 -5.22 1.68 -0.71
CA ILE A 29 -6.36 1.64 0.20
C ILE A 29 -7.25 0.47 -0.19
N ALA A 30 -7.39 -0.52 0.70
CA ALA A 30 -8.19 -1.71 0.44
C ALA A 30 -9.26 -1.92 1.52
N LEU A 31 -10.51 -1.91 1.09
CA LEU A 31 -11.66 -2.25 1.93
C LEU A 31 -11.99 -3.74 1.77
N PHE A 32 -11.76 -4.53 2.83
CA PHE A 32 -12.04 -5.97 2.83
C PHE A 32 -13.54 -6.31 3.01
N GLN A 33 -14.43 -5.45 2.51
CA GLN A 33 -15.89 -5.68 2.49
C GLN A 33 -16.33 -6.46 1.25
N SER A 34 -15.53 -6.41 0.18
CA SER A 34 -15.83 -7.09 -1.07
C SER A 34 -15.43 -8.56 -1.01
N PRO A 35 -16.34 -9.51 -1.32
CA PRO A 35 -16.00 -10.92 -1.41
C PRO A 35 -15.06 -11.24 -2.59
N ALA A 36 -14.92 -10.32 -3.56
CA ALA A 36 -14.02 -10.51 -4.68
C ALA A 36 -12.54 -10.31 -4.30
N LEU A 37 -12.25 -9.48 -3.28
CA LEU A 37 -10.89 -9.24 -2.81
C LEU A 37 -10.41 -10.44 -2.00
N ASP A 38 -9.72 -11.35 -2.69
CA ASP A 38 -9.15 -12.55 -2.09
C ASP A 38 -7.85 -12.30 -1.33
N GLU A 39 -7.45 -13.28 -0.51
CA GLU A 39 -6.25 -13.20 0.32
C GLU A 39 -4.92 -13.15 -0.49
N GLY A 40 -4.97 -13.38 -1.80
CA GLY A 40 -3.82 -13.24 -2.71
C GLY A 40 -3.29 -11.81 -2.82
N ILE A 41 -4.03 -10.81 -2.33
CA ILE A 41 -3.54 -9.43 -2.20
C ILE A 41 -2.24 -9.33 -1.39
N VAL A 42 -2.04 -10.22 -0.41
CA VAL A 42 -0.81 -10.24 0.41
C VAL A 42 0.43 -10.49 -0.44
N GLU A 43 0.40 -11.55 -1.26
CA GLU A 43 1.52 -11.89 -2.13
C GLU A 43 1.75 -10.81 -3.18
N LYS A 44 0.67 -10.27 -3.74
CA LYS A 44 0.73 -9.24 -4.78
C LYS A 44 1.35 -7.95 -4.27
N VAL A 45 0.95 -7.47 -3.08
CA VAL A 45 1.55 -6.29 -2.45
C VAL A 45 3.04 -6.53 -2.14
N GLY A 46 3.39 -7.69 -1.61
CA GLY A 46 4.79 -8.04 -1.34
C GLY A 46 5.67 -8.01 -2.59
N LYS A 47 5.17 -8.54 -3.72
CA LYS A 47 5.89 -8.48 -5.01
C LYS A 47 6.15 -7.06 -5.49
N MET A 48 5.24 -6.12 -5.25
CA MET A 48 5.38 -4.74 -5.72
C MET A 48 6.60 -4.01 -5.17
N GLN A 49 7.23 -4.51 -4.09
CA GLN A 49 8.48 -3.93 -3.56
C GLN A 49 9.66 -4.05 -4.55
N GLU A 50 9.57 -4.88 -5.59
CA GLU A 50 10.59 -4.97 -6.66
C GLU A 50 10.74 -3.67 -7.47
N TYR A 51 9.77 -2.76 -7.39
CA TYR A 51 9.80 -1.46 -8.06
C TYR A 51 10.56 -0.37 -7.28
N GLU A 52 11.07 -0.68 -6.08
CA GLU A 52 11.91 0.18 -5.22
C GLU A 52 11.27 1.52 -4.78
N LYS A 53 10.05 1.82 -5.20
CA LYS A 53 9.26 2.97 -4.73
C LYS A 53 8.58 2.65 -3.40
N PRO A 54 8.55 3.58 -2.43
CA PRO A 54 7.85 3.37 -1.17
C PRO A 54 6.36 3.03 -1.37
N ILE A 55 5.90 2.03 -0.62
CA ILE A 55 4.50 1.58 -0.61
C ILE A 55 3.96 1.72 0.81
N VAL A 56 2.78 2.32 0.94
CA VAL A 56 1.99 2.33 2.18
C VAL A 56 0.67 1.63 1.92
N PHE A 57 0.24 0.76 2.82
CA PHE A 57 -1.05 0.09 2.73
C PHE A 57 -2.00 0.63 3.81
N VAL A 58 -3.27 0.78 3.47
CA VAL A 58 -4.33 1.17 4.40
C VAL A 58 -5.42 0.10 4.35
N ALA A 59 -5.71 -0.49 5.51
CA ALA A 59 -6.65 -1.59 5.68
C ALA A 59 -7.71 -1.28 6.76
N PRO A 60 -8.70 -0.42 6.47
CA PRO A 60 -9.70 -0.03 7.45
C PRO A 60 -10.64 -1.18 7.82
N GLY A 61 -11.02 -1.24 9.09
CA GLY A 61 -12.10 -2.08 9.60
C GLY A 61 -11.68 -3.04 10.70
N GLY A 62 -12.54 -4.00 11.02
CA GLY A 62 -12.39 -4.87 12.19
C GLY A 62 -11.48 -6.09 11.99
N ALA A 63 -11.80 -7.18 12.70
CA ALA A 63 -10.93 -8.35 12.85
C ALA A 63 -10.41 -8.98 11.53
N TYR A 64 -11.19 -8.95 10.45
CA TYR A 64 -10.75 -9.52 9.16
C TYR A 64 -9.71 -8.62 8.43
N PRO A 65 -9.97 -7.33 8.17
CA PRO A 65 -8.94 -6.37 7.76
C PRO A 65 -7.67 -6.44 8.62
N GLU A 66 -7.79 -6.50 9.95
CA GLU A 66 -6.63 -6.56 10.86
C GLU A 66 -5.79 -7.83 10.64
N LYS A 67 -6.42 -9.00 10.45
CA LYS A 67 -5.74 -10.26 10.09
C LYS A 67 -4.96 -10.08 8.77
N MET A 68 -5.56 -9.43 7.78
CA MET A 68 -4.93 -9.19 6.48
C MET A 68 -3.79 -8.16 6.59
N ALA A 69 -3.99 -7.08 7.34
CA ALA A 69 -2.98 -6.07 7.63
C ALA A 69 -1.71 -6.69 8.21
N ARG A 70 -1.84 -7.54 9.24
CA ARG A 70 -0.70 -8.26 9.85
C ARG A 70 0.04 -9.19 8.87
N ARG A 71 -0.64 -9.68 7.82
CA ARG A 71 0.00 -10.52 6.79
C ARG A 71 0.72 -9.69 5.75
N ILE A 72 0.14 -8.57 5.35
CA ILE A 72 0.76 -7.60 4.43
C ILE A 72 1.98 -6.98 5.10
N GLU A 73 1.88 -6.60 6.38
CA GLU A 73 2.97 -6.02 7.14
C GLU A 73 4.20 -6.94 7.21
N LYS A 74 3.98 -8.26 7.28
CA LYS A 74 5.06 -9.26 7.24
C LYS A 74 5.81 -9.34 5.91
N THR A 75 5.30 -8.75 4.83
CA THR A 75 6.07 -8.61 3.58
C THR A 75 7.04 -7.44 3.66
N GLY A 76 6.93 -6.56 4.66
CA GLY A 76 7.76 -5.36 4.82
C GLY A 76 7.09 -4.07 4.32
N VAL A 77 5.82 -4.12 3.91
CA VAL A 77 5.03 -2.93 3.57
C VAL A 77 4.34 -2.42 4.85
N PRO A 78 4.55 -1.17 5.28
CA PRO A 78 3.84 -0.61 6.43
C PRO A 78 2.33 -0.54 6.18
N VAL A 79 1.54 -0.94 7.17
CA VAL A 79 0.08 -0.98 7.09
C VAL A 79 -0.55 -0.14 8.17
N PHE A 80 -1.53 0.68 7.81
CA PHE A 80 -2.28 1.55 8.72
C PHE A 80 -3.77 1.24 8.70
N GLU A 81 -4.45 1.48 9.82
CA GLU A 81 -5.89 1.28 9.93
C GLU A 81 -6.67 2.43 9.29
N THR A 82 -6.19 3.66 9.47
CA THR A 82 -6.85 4.87 8.97
C THR A 82 -6.12 5.46 7.77
N VAL A 83 -6.84 6.22 6.94
CA VAL A 83 -6.25 6.88 5.78
C VAL A 83 -5.32 8.01 6.23
N GLU A 84 -5.70 8.70 7.30
CA GLU A 84 -4.97 9.76 7.96
C GLU A 84 -3.57 9.28 8.38
N ASP A 85 -3.49 8.17 9.11
CA ASP A 85 -2.21 7.59 9.53
C ASP A 85 -1.34 7.19 8.32
N GLY A 86 -1.97 6.63 7.28
CA GLY A 86 -1.28 6.27 6.04
C GLY A 86 -0.69 7.49 5.30
N VAL A 87 -1.42 8.60 5.26
CA VAL A 87 -0.96 9.85 4.66
C VAL A 87 0.13 10.51 5.52
N ASP A 88 -0.01 10.48 6.84
CA ASP A 88 1.02 10.99 7.76
C ASP A 88 2.34 10.22 7.62
N ALA A 89 2.29 8.92 7.39
CA ALA A 89 3.46 8.11 7.11
C ALA A 89 4.15 8.52 5.80
N VAL A 90 3.38 8.79 4.74
CA VAL A 90 3.92 9.31 3.48
C VAL A 90 4.53 10.70 3.67
N TYR A 91 3.85 11.58 4.41
CA TYR A 91 4.36 12.91 4.72
C TYR A 91 5.71 12.84 5.46
N ALA A 92 5.83 11.95 6.44
CA ALA A 92 7.06 11.74 7.18
C ALA A 92 8.20 11.24 6.27
N LEU A 93 7.92 10.30 5.37
CA LEU A 93 8.88 9.82 4.36
C LEU A 93 9.40 10.97 3.48
N VAL A 94 8.50 11.81 2.96
CA VAL A 94 8.88 12.97 2.14
C VAL A 94 9.71 13.97 2.94
N LYS A 95 9.32 14.29 4.17
CA LYS A 95 10.05 15.22 5.04
C LYS A 95 11.46 14.72 5.35
N TYR A 96 11.60 13.42 5.59
CA TYR A 96 12.90 12.82 5.83
C TYR A 96 13.80 12.86 4.59
N GLY A 97 13.23 12.59 3.40
CA GLY A 97 13.96 12.76 2.13
C GLY A 97 14.50 14.18 1.94
N GLN A 98 13.66 15.20 2.16
CA GLN A 98 14.08 16.62 2.12
C GLN A 98 15.20 16.93 3.11
N TYR A 99 15.08 16.44 4.34
CA TYR A 99 16.12 16.64 5.36
C TYR A 99 17.47 16.02 4.96
N LEU A 100 17.47 14.84 4.35
CA LEU A 100 18.69 14.20 3.87
C LEU A 100 19.34 14.98 2.73
N GLU A 101 18.56 15.49 1.79
CA GLU A 101 19.04 16.36 0.72
C GLU A 101 19.64 17.67 1.24
N ASP A 102 19.03 18.28 2.26
CA ASP A 102 19.52 19.54 2.85
C ASP A 102 20.81 19.37 3.66
N THR A 103 21.10 18.16 4.16
CA THR A 103 22.21 17.89 5.09
C THR A 103 23.42 17.23 4.42
N MET A 104 23.27 16.74 3.18
CA MET A 104 24.33 16.11 2.39
C MET A 104 25.01 17.11 1.44
#